data_AF-A0A6C0ICY2-F1
#
_entry.id   AF-A0A6C0ICY2-F1
#
_cell.length_a   1.000
_cell.length_b   1.000
_cell.length_c   1.000
_cell.angle_alpha   90.00
_cell.angle_beta   90.00
_cell.angle_gamma   90.00
#
_symmetry.space_group_name_H-M   'P 1'
#
loop_
_entity.id
_entity.type
_entity.pdbx_description
1 polymer ?
#
loop_
_entity_poly.entity_id
_entity_poly.type
_entity_poly.pdbx_seq_one_letter_code
_entity_poly.pdbx_strand_id
1 'polypeptide(L)'
;MSITTDPSNSSGSKATFRVSSEGGFVAKRLEPQSGSVRFLHSFPRIGKADSEETDQPPLPDSITSDTRCNEVWYCYLLRNTQYKYSKLTYNGSTNNPRRRLRQHNEEITGGAKFTHGKGGGWEIYALLSGFPDHKNTLSCEWRIKHPNGKPGKRDPHHCGVRGRVMALNDIFTLDKWTNQCTHENRNLSLTLYLAEDVVSCVDIFNLPSNITYGGKIPSF
;
A
#
# COMPACT_ATOMS: atom_id res chain seq x y z
N MET A 1 -41.36 -48.68 11.07
CA MET A 1 -41.75 -49.60 9.98
C MET A 1 -42.13 -48.75 8.79
N SER A 2 -41.39 -48.91 7.69
CA SER A 2 -41.55 -48.21 6.42
C SER A 2 -42.70 -48.78 5.59
N ILE A 3 -43.19 -48.01 4.61
CA ILE A 3 -43.72 -48.35 3.25
C ILE A 3 -44.40 -47.04 2.76
N THR A 4 -43.73 -46.13 2.05
CA THR A 4 -43.60 -45.99 0.58
C THR A 4 -44.89 -46.05 -0.24
N THR A 5 -45.28 -44.94 -0.87
CA THR A 5 -45.69 -44.84 -2.29
C THR A 5 -45.58 -43.38 -2.78
N ASP A 6 -44.80 -43.17 -3.85
CA ASP A 6 -44.80 -42.03 -4.78
C ASP A 6 -46.12 -42.00 -5.61
N PRO A 7 -46.60 -40.85 -6.18
CA PRO A 7 -45.99 -40.32 -7.43
C PRO A 7 -46.14 -38.80 -7.74
N SER A 8 -45.22 -38.33 -8.58
CA SER A 8 -45.33 -37.30 -9.63
C SER A 8 -46.29 -36.10 -9.45
N ASN A 9 -45.76 -34.86 -9.48
CA ASN A 9 -46.22 -33.85 -10.46
C ASN A 9 -45.26 -32.66 -10.56
N SER A 10 -45.17 -32.17 -11.79
CA SER A 10 -44.53 -30.94 -12.25
C SER A 10 -45.00 -29.67 -11.51
N SER A 11 -44.08 -28.71 -11.37
CA SER A 11 -44.43 -27.30 -11.56
C SER A 11 -43.18 -26.50 -11.92
N GLY A 12 -43.15 -26.04 -13.18
CA GLY A 12 -42.25 -24.98 -13.59
C GLY A 12 -42.75 -23.63 -13.07
N SER A 13 -41.82 -22.69 -12.90
CA SER A 13 -42.13 -21.26 -12.94
C SER A 13 -41.08 -20.59 -13.79
N LYS A 14 -41.45 -20.38 -15.06
CA LYS A 14 -40.75 -19.56 -16.03
C LYS A 14 -40.85 -18.09 -15.60
N ALA A 15 -39.73 -17.38 -15.71
CA ALA A 15 -39.70 -15.93 -15.63
C ALA A 15 -40.51 -15.31 -16.79
N THR A 16 -41.50 -14.49 -16.45
CA THR A 16 -42.22 -13.64 -17.40
C THR A 16 -41.54 -12.28 -17.48
N PHE A 17 -40.94 -11.97 -18.64
CA PHE A 17 -40.53 -10.62 -19.03
C PHE A 17 -41.68 -9.95 -19.77
N ARG A 18 -42.11 -8.75 -19.34
CA ARG A 18 -43.07 -7.93 -20.10
C ARG A 18 -42.31 -7.01 -21.05
N VAL A 19 -42.72 -7.03 -22.31
CA VAL A 19 -42.33 -6.10 -23.37
C VAL A 19 -43.18 -4.84 -23.24
N SER A 20 -42.53 -3.68 -23.31
CA SER A 20 -43.17 -2.38 -23.54
C SER A 20 -42.77 -1.92 -24.94
N SER A 21 -43.80 -1.56 -25.71
CA SER A 21 -43.76 -1.17 -27.11
C SER A 21 -43.67 0.35 -27.28
N GLU A 22 -42.81 0.74 -28.21
CA GLU A 22 -42.81 1.96 -29.02
C GLU A 22 -42.18 3.26 -28.47
N GLY A 23 -41.31 3.84 -29.31
CA GLY A 23 -40.82 5.21 -29.20
C GLY A 23 -39.33 5.39 -29.52
N GLY A 24 -38.88 4.97 -30.71
CA GLY A 24 -37.49 5.13 -31.14
C GLY A 24 -37.09 6.58 -31.41
N PHE A 25 -35.85 6.93 -31.08
CA PHE A 25 -35.10 8.00 -31.72
C PHE A 25 -33.64 7.55 -31.93
N VAL A 26 -33.20 7.75 -33.16
CA VAL A 26 -31.97 7.25 -33.77
C VAL A 26 -30.74 7.99 -33.24
N ALA A 27 -29.73 7.24 -32.81
CA ALA A 27 -28.40 7.74 -32.52
C ALA A 27 -27.71 8.17 -33.82
N LYS A 28 -27.40 9.47 -33.95
CA LYS A 28 -26.48 9.98 -34.97
C LYS A 28 -25.08 10.10 -34.37
N ARG A 29 -24.21 9.18 -34.80
CA ARG A 29 -22.75 9.27 -34.73
C ARG A 29 -22.30 10.51 -35.51
N LEU A 30 -21.61 11.43 -34.83
CA LEU A 30 -20.88 12.53 -35.44
C LEU A 30 -19.38 12.20 -35.35
N GLU A 31 -18.84 11.64 -36.43
CA GLU A 31 -17.47 11.95 -36.87
C GLU A 31 -17.64 13.14 -37.83
N PRO A 32 -16.75 14.15 -37.86
CA PRO A 32 -15.64 13.96 -38.78
C PRO A 32 -14.36 14.81 -38.57
N GLN A 33 -13.37 14.43 -39.38
CA GLN A 33 -12.26 15.21 -39.94
C GLN A 33 -11.03 15.51 -39.08
N SER A 34 -10.04 14.63 -39.27
CA SER A 34 -8.65 14.97 -39.61
C SER A 34 -8.48 16.38 -40.20
N GLY A 35 -7.64 17.20 -39.57
CA GLY A 35 -7.20 18.50 -40.07
C GLY A 35 -5.89 18.91 -39.43
N SER A 36 -4.78 18.34 -39.90
CA SER A 36 -3.42 18.77 -39.58
C SER A 36 -3.15 20.14 -40.20
N VAL A 37 -3.19 21.21 -39.41
CA VAL A 37 -2.68 22.53 -39.82
C VAL A 37 -1.26 22.68 -39.27
N ARG A 38 -0.28 22.31 -40.10
CA ARG A 38 1.13 22.67 -39.89
C ARG A 38 1.32 24.09 -40.41
N PHE A 39 1.58 25.04 -39.52
CA PHE A 39 2.10 26.34 -39.92
C PHE A 39 3.56 26.19 -40.33
N LEU A 40 3.80 26.14 -41.65
CA LEU A 40 5.10 26.38 -42.27
C LEU A 40 5.28 27.90 -42.41
N HIS A 41 5.89 28.53 -41.42
CA HIS A 41 6.50 29.85 -41.62
C HIS A 41 7.98 29.64 -41.91
N SER A 42 8.28 29.51 -43.20
CA SER A 42 9.62 29.75 -43.73
C SER A 42 9.77 31.26 -43.92
N PHE A 43 10.66 31.88 -43.13
CA PHE A 43 11.17 33.22 -43.40
C PHE A 43 12.70 33.22 -43.27
N PRO A 44 13.38 34.13 -44.00
CA PRO A 44 14.67 33.90 -44.62
C PRO A 44 15.85 34.08 -43.67
N ARG A 45 16.97 33.43 -43.99
CA ARG A 45 18.30 33.84 -43.53
C ARG A 45 18.73 35.15 -44.20
N ILE A 46 19.53 35.93 -43.47
CA ILE A 46 20.46 37.03 -43.82
C ILE A 46 20.14 38.21 -42.87
N GLY A 47 21.05 38.76 -42.07
CA GLY A 47 22.49 38.61 -41.95
C GLY A 47 22.99 39.17 -40.60
N LYS A 48 24.29 38.97 -40.37
CA LYS A 48 25.05 39.17 -39.14
C LYS A 48 25.02 40.61 -38.60
N ALA A 49 24.99 40.73 -37.28
CA ALA A 49 25.62 41.81 -36.54
C ALA A 49 26.44 41.17 -35.42
N ASP A 50 27.74 41.41 -35.44
CA ASP A 50 28.72 40.89 -34.50
C ASP A 50 28.42 41.48 -33.11
N SER A 51 28.30 40.62 -32.10
CA SER A 51 28.25 41.02 -30.70
C SER A 51 29.25 40.17 -29.91
N GLU A 52 30.01 40.87 -29.08
CA GLU A 52 31.22 40.43 -28.41
C GLU A 52 31.02 39.15 -27.59
N GLU A 53 31.85 38.17 -27.90
CA GLU A 53 32.05 36.93 -27.16
C GLU A 53 32.75 37.26 -25.83
N THR A 54 31.97 37.35 -24.75
CA THR A 54 32.50 37.41 -23.39
C THR A 54 32.84 36.00 -22.95
N ASP A 55 34.13 35.69 -22.96
CA ASP A 55 34.74 34.43 -22.53
C ASP A 55 34.62 34.28 -21.00
N GLN A 56 33.40 34.00 -20.53
CA GLN A 56 33.16 33.48 -19.20
C GLN A 56 33.28 31.95 -19.29
N PRO A 57 34.24 31.32 -18.58
CA PRO A 57 34.33 29.88 -18.56
C PRO A 57 33.00 29.31 -18.05
N PRO A 58 32.45 28.24 -18.66
CA PRO A 58 31.22 27.64 -18.18
C PRO A 58 31.42 27.26 -16.71
N LEU A 59 30.57 27.83 -15.85
CA LEU A 59 30.44 27.42 -14.45
C LEU A 59 30.37 25.90 -14.43
N PRO A 60 31.17 25.22 -13.58
CA PRO A 60 31.16 23.76 -13.55
C PRO A 60 29.73 23.31 -13.31
N ASP A 61 29.19 22.52 -14.24
CA ASP A 61 27.92 21.83 -14.10
C ASP A 61 27.90 21.28 -12.68
N SER A 62 26.97 21.81 -11.89
CA SER A 62 26.84 21.53 -10.47
C SER A 62 27.13 20.06 -10.26
N ILE A 63 28.10 19.77 -9.40
CA ILE A 63 28.21 18.47 -8.77
C ILE A 63 26.88 18.29 -8.06
N THR A 64 25.91 17.70 -8.77
CA THR A 64 24.78 17.02 -8.17
C THR A 64 25.42 15.82 -7.52
N SER A 65 26.03 16.09 -6.36
CA SER A 65 26.32 15.07 -5.38
C SER A 65 24.94 14.50 -5.07
N ASP A 66 24.63 13.44 -5.81
CA ASP A 66 23.54 12.51 -5.62
C ASP A 66 23.78 11.85 -4.26
N THR A 67 23.69 12.67 -3.22
CA THR A 67 23.58 12.28 -1.84
C THR A 67 22.14 11.80 -1.76
N ARG A 68 21.86 10.65 -2.38
CA ARG A 68 20.71 9.85 -2.01
C ARG A 68 20.96 9.50 -0.56
N CYS A 69 20.50 10.34 0.34
CA CYS A 69 20.17 9.89 1.67
C CYS A 69 19.28 8.68 1.45
N ASN A 70 19.79 7.48 1.78
CA ASN A 70 19.04 6.24 1.62
C ASN A 70 17.66 6.46 2.26
N GLU A 71 16.61 6.47 1.44
CA GLU A 71 15.26 6.68 1.94
C GLU A 71 14.93 5.55 2.90
N VAL A 72 14.68 5.90 4.16
CA VAL A 72 14.33 4.90 5.17
C VAL A 72 12.90 4.45 4.93
N TRP A 73 12.73 3.15 4.71
CA TRP A 73 11.42 2.55 4.56
C TRP A 73 10.91 1.96 5.87
N TYR A 74 9.59 2.00 6.01
CA TYR A 74 8.86 1.53 7.18
C TYR A 74 7.75 0.59 6.79
N CYS A 75 7.54 -0.46 7.60
CA CYS A 75 6.34 -1.27 7.61
C CYS A 75 5.60 -1.03 8.93
N TYR A 76 4.30 -0.74 8.89
CA TYR A 76 3.53 -0.37 10.07
C TYR A 76 2.24 -1.18 10.19
N LEU A 77 1.75 -1.27 11.43
CA LEU A 77 0.41 -1.71 11.76
C LEU A 77 -0.38 -0.54 12.35
N LEU A 78 -1.60 -0.36 11.87
CA LEU A 78 -2.57 0.59 12.40
C LEU A 78 -3.70 -0.11 13.14
N ARG A 79 -4.18 0.54 14.19
CA ARG A 79 -5.45 0.25 14.84
C ARG A 79 -6.27 1.52 14.92
N ASN A 80 -7.58 1.39 15.10
CA ASN A 80 -8.44 2.55 15.31
C ASN A 80 -8.78 2.69 16.81
N THR A 81 -8.59 3.88 17.37
CA THR A 81 -8.79 4.18 18.79
C THR A 81 -10.25 4.45 19.15
N GLN A 82 -11.12 4.70 18.16
CA GLN A 82 -12.53 4.93 18.41
C GLN A 82 -13.23 3.63 18.79
N TYR A 83 -14.03 3.67 19.86
CA TYR A 83 -14.76 2.51 20.37
C TYR A 83 -15.51 1.74 19.27
N LYS A 84 -16.22 2.47 18.40
CA LYS A 84 -16.98 1.91 17.25
C LYS A 84 -16.13 1.10 16.28
N TYR A 85 -14.86 1.44 16.13
CA TYR A 85 -13.94 0.86 15.15
C TYR A 85 -12.75 0.13 15.79
N SER A 86 -12.77 -0.08 17.11
CA SER A 86 -11.68 -0.66 17.93
C SER A 86 -11.13 -2.01 17.44
N LYS A 87 -11.95 -2.78 16.71
CA LYS A 87 -11.54 -4.08 16.13
C LYS A 87 -10.86 -3.95 14.75
N LEU A 88 -10.87 -2.77 14.14
CA LEU A 88 -10.30 -2.55 12.82
C LEU A 88 -8.79 -2.38 12.91
N THR A 89 -8.11 -3.08 12.02
CA THR A 89 -6.66 -3.05 11.89
C THR A 89 -6.27 -2.95 10.43
N TYR A 90 -5.16 -2.27 10.18
CA TYR A 90 -4.57 -2.14 8.86
C TYR A 90 -3.05 -2.37 8.95
N ASN A 91 -2.43 -2.75 7.85
CA ASN A 91 -0.99 -2.86 7.72
C ASN A 91 -0.58 -2.22 6.40
N GLY A 92 0.58 -1.60 6.34
CA GLY A 92 1.05 -0.93 5.15
C GLY A 92 2.53 -0.58 5.24
N SER A 93 3.05 -0.01 4.15
CA SER A 93 4.42 0.49 4.05
C SER A 93 4.44 1.98 3.71
N THR A 94 5.55 2.67 4.02
CA THR A 94 5.80 4.07 3.66
C THR A 94 7.26 4.45 3.90
N ASN A 95 7.75 5.50 3.25
CA ASN A 95 8.99 6.20 3.60
C ASN A 95 8.74 7.46 4.47
N ASN A 96 7.46 7.80 4.75
CA ASN A 96 7.09 8.96 5.56
C ASN A 96 5.87 8.62 6.46
N PRO A 97 6.11 8.04 7.66
CA PRO A 97 5.06 7.62 8.59
C PRO A 97 4.09 8.75 8.97
N ARG A 98 4.60 9.95 9.25
CA ARG A 98 3.76 11.12 9.61
C ARG A 98 2.74 11.42 8.53
N ARG A 99 3.22 11.63 7.29
CA ARG A 99 2.35 11.94 6.16
C ARG A 99 1.34 10.83 5.95
N ARG A 100 1.78 9.57 6.00
CA ARG A 100 0.91 8.42 5.75
C ARG A 100 -0.18 8.28 6.83
N LEU A 101 0.14 8.54 8.09
CA LEU A 101 -0.83 8.53 9.18
C LEU A 101 -1.90 9.60 8.99
N ARG A 102 -1.51 10.83 8.64
CA ARG A 102 -2.44 11.93 8.33
C ARG A 102 -3.37 11.61 7.16
N GLN A 103 -2.88 10.88 6.14
CA GLN A 103 -3.71 10.37 5.05
C GLN A 103 -4.75 9.36 5.52
N HIS A 104 -4.36 8.42 6.39
CA HIS A 104 -5.30 7.45 6.95
C HIS A 104 -6.33 8.12 7.87
N ASN A 105 -5.94 9.20 8.54
CA ASN A 105 -6.80 10.01 9.41
C ASN A 105 -7.62 11.07 8.67
N GLU A 106 -7.60 11.06 7.34
CA GLU A 106 -8.42 11.96 6.50
C GLU A 106 -8.09 13.46 6.69
N GLU A 107 -6.95 13.78 7.31
CA GLU A 107 -6.44 15.15 7.41
C GLU A 107 -5.92 15.66 6.05
N ILE A 108 -5.44 14.73 5.22
CA ILE A 108 -4.97 14.98 3.85
C ILE A 108 -5.41 13.83 2.92
N THR A 109 -5.42 14.09 1.62
CA THR A 109 -5.86 13.12 0.59
C THR A 109 -4.82 12.01 0.35
N GLY A 110 -5.28 10.87 -0.18
CA GLY A 110 -4.44 9.71 -0.54
C GLY A 110 -4.43 8.56 0.48
N GLY A 111 -5.34 8.58 1.45
CA GLY A 111 -5.56 7.46 2.38
C GLY A 111 -6.05 6.18 1.68
N ALA A 112 -5.84 5.03 2.32
CA ALA A 112 -6.38 3.77 1.81
C ALA A 112 -7.92 3.75 1.91
N LYS A 113 -8.60 3.15 0.92
CA LYS A 113 -10.08 3.03 0.93
C LYS A 113 -10.60 2.36 2.21
N PHE A 114 -9.89 1.37 2.73
CA PHE A 114 -10.27 0.65 3.95
C PHE A 114 -10.26 1.54 5.20
N THR A 115 -9.38 2.53 5.25
CA THR A 115 -9.24 3.42 6.41
C THR A 115 -10.19 4.62 6.38
N HIS A 116 -10.80 4.88 5.23
CA HIS A 116 -11.72 6.00 5.00
C HIS A 116 -13.07 5.81 5.71
N GLY A 117 -13.66 6.91 6.17
CA GLY A 117 -14.93 6.98 6.87
C GLY A 117 -14.90 6.30 8.25
N LYS A 118 -13.72 6.16 8.86
CA LYS A 118 -13.53 5.54 10.19
C LYS A 118 -13.19 6.56 11.28
N GLY A 119 -13.59 7.82 11.04
CA GLY A 119 -13.55 8.91 12.01
C GLY A 119 -12.17 9.49 12.29
N GLY A 120 -11.14 9.15 11.51
CA GLY A 120 -9.79 9.71 11.69
C GLY A 120 -9.06 9.27 12.97
N GLY A 121 -9.48 8.17 13.60
CA GLY A 121 -8.88 7.66 14.84
C GLY A 121 -7.79 6.61 14.64
N TRP A 122 -7.09 6.59 13.51
CA TRP A 122 -6.00 5.63 13.30
C TRP A 122 -4.74 6.04 14.03
N GLU A 123 -4.08 5.07 14.63
CA GLU A 123 -2.76 5.22 15.22
C GLU A 123 -1.85 4.06 14.81
N ILE A 124 -0.55 4.34 14.70
CA ILE A 124 0.48 3.32 14.53
C ILE A 124 0.71 2.68 15.90
N TYR A 125 0.56 1.35 15.99
CA TYR A 125 0.81 0.60 17.22
C TYR A 125 1.93 -0.44 17.10
N ALA A 126 2.42 -0.65 15.89
CA ALA A 126 3.69 -1.34 15.62
C ALA A 126 4.35 -0.71 14.39
N LEU A 127 5.66 -0.50 14.44
CA LEU A 127 6.44 0.09 13.37
C LEU A 127 7.78 -0.65 13.24
N LEU A 128 8.11 -1.07 12.03
CA LEU A 128 9.41 -1.60 11.68
C LEU A 128 10.13 -0.64 10.74
N SER A 129 11.41 -0.41 10.98
CA SER A 129 12.32 0.34 10.10
C SER A 129 13.58 -0.46 9.81
N GLY A 130 14.46 0.09 8.95
CA GLY A 130 15.74 -0.55 8.61
C GLY A 130 15.70 -1.41 7.34
N PHE A 131 14.63 -1.29 6.56
CA PHE A 131 14.51 -2.00 5.29
C PHE A 131 15.44 -1.39 4.23
N PRO A 132 16.04 -2.21 3.36
CA PRO A 132 16.98 -1.75 2.34
C PRO A 132 16.28 -0.99 1.21
N ASP A 133 15.03 -1.36 0.90
CA ASP A 133 14.24 -0.75 -0.16
C ASP A 133 12.73 -0.97 0.05
N HIS A 134 11.94 -0.35 -0.84
CA HIS A 134 10.50 -0.49 -0.89
C HIS A 134 10.04 -1.95 -1.12
N LYS A 135 10.74 -2.72 -1.97
CA LYS A 135 10.32 -4.07 -2.37
C LYS A 135 10.43 -5.06 -1.20
N ASN A 136 11.49 -4.97 -0.42
CA ASN A 136 11.68 -5.75 0.79
C ASN A 136 10.63 -5.38 1.85
N THR A 137 10.36 -4.07 2.00
CA THR A 137 9.30 -3.57 2.91
C THR A 137 7.92 -4.13 2.54
N LEU A 138 7.55 -4.11 1.26
CA LEU A 138 6.29 -4.71 0.77
C LEU A 138 6.23 -6.22 1.01
N SER A 139 7.38 -6.91 0.89
CA SER A 139 7.43 -8.35 1.15
C SER A 139 7.21 -8.67 2.64
N CYS A 140 7.76 -7.86 3.54
CA CYS A 140 7.48 -7.94 4.98
C CYS A 140 6.01 -7.64 5.27
N GLU A 141 5.45 -6.55 4.71
CA GLU A 141 4.03 -6.17 4.85
C GLU A 141 3.09 -7.30 4.42
N TRP A 142 3.40 -7.93 3.28
CA TRP A 142 2.66 -9.09 2.78
C TRP A 142 2.77 -10.29 3.71
N ARG A 143 3.96 -10.54 4.28
CA ARG A 143 4.18 -11.65 5.21
C ARG A 143 3.46 -11.46 6.54
N ILE A 144 3.36 -10.23 7.06
CA ILE A 144 2.49 -9.93 8.21
C ILE A 144 1.02 -10.20 7.86
N LYS A 145 0.60 -9.87 6.64
CA LYS A 145 -0.75 -10.17 6.18
C LYS A 145 -0.99 -11.68 6.05
N HIS A 146 0.01 -12.46 5.66
CA HIS A 146 -0.08 -13.90 5.45
C HIS A 146 1.04 -14.65 6.19
N PRO A 147 0.96 -14.81 7.52
CA PRO A 147 2.06 -15.40 8.31
C PRO A 147 2.45 -16.80 7.83
N ASN A 148 1.47 -17.61 7.40
CA ASN A 148 1.66 -18.94 6.84
C ASN A 148 2.27 -18.97 5.41
N GLY A 149 2.58 -17.80 4.84
CA GLY A 149 3.18 -17.68 3.51
C GLY A 149 2.26 -17.97 2.35
N LYS A 150 0.94 -17.99 2.55
CA LYS A 150 -0.03 -18.27 1.48
C LYS A 150 -1.19 -17.26 1.52
N PRO A 151 -1.69 -16.79 0.37
CA PRO A 151 -2.94 -16.03 0.33
C PRO A 151 -4.09 -16.84 0.94
N GLY A 152 -4.95 -16.19 1.71
CA GLY A 152 -6.14 -16.83 2.26
C GLY A 152 -6.53 -16.32 3.63
N LYS A 153 -7.36 -17.10 4.32
CA LYS A 153 -7.78 -16.80 5.69
C LYS A 153 -6.58 -16.91 6.62
N ARG A 154 -6.37 -15.88 7.42
CA ARG A 154 -5.34 -15.85 8.46
C ARG A 154 -5.73 -16.79 9.59
N ASP A 155 -4.73 -17.39 10.23
CA ASP A 155 -4.92 -18.12 11.49
C ASP A 155 -5.68 -17.25 12.50
N PRO A 156 -6.71 -17.78 13.20
CA PRO A 156 -7.44 -17.05 14.22
C PRO A 156 -6.55 -16.41 15.29
N HIS A 157 -5.45 -17.07 15.68
CA HIS A 157 -4.48 -16.55 16.64
C HIS A 157 -3.80 -15.26 16.17
N HIS A 158 -3.67 -15.08 14.85
CA HIS A 158 -3.05 -13.91 14.24
C HIS A 158 -4.06 -12.81 13.83
N CYS A 159 -5.31 -12.91 14.26
CA CYS A 159 -6.36 -11.95 13.93
C CYS A 159 -6.50 -10.83 14.98
N GLY A 160 -7.05 -9.68 14.55
CA GLY A 160 -7.24 -8.52 15.41
C GLY A 160 -5.95 -7.75 15.72
N VAL A 161 -6.02 -6.85 16.70
CA VAL A 161 -4.90 -5.97 17.11
C VAL A 161 -3.75 -6.79 17.68
N ARG A 162 -4.00 -7.53 18.76
CA ARG A 162 -2.98 -8.35 19.42
C ARG A 162 -2.45 -9.45 18.51
N GLY A 163 -3.33 -10.20 17.84
CA GLY A 163 -2.92 -11.31 16.98
C GLY A 163 -1.99 -10.92 15.84
N ARG A 164 -2.18 -9.73 15.23
CA ARG A 164 -1.25 -9.25 14.20
C ARG A 164 0.15 -8.98 14.74
N VAL A 165 0.27 -8.53 15.98
CA VAL A 165 1.56 -8.33 16.64
C VAL A 165 2.15 -9.67 17.07
N MET A 166 1.33 -10.60 17.54
CA MET A 166 1.78 -11.97 17.87
C MET A 166 2.38 -12.69 16.66
N ALA A 167 1.83 -12.46 15.46
CA ALA A 167 2.37 -13.01 14.21
C ALA A 167 3.81 -12.57 13.94
N LEU A 168 4.30 -11.48 14.56
CA LEU A 168 5.68 -11.03 14.43
C LEU A 168 6.67 -12.05 14.98
N ASN A 169 6.31 -12.76 16.07
CA ASN A 169 7.16 -13.80 16.65
C ASN A 169 7.45 -14.90 15.63
N ASP A 170 6.45 -15.29 14.84
CA ASP A 170 6.61 -16.32 13.81
C ASP A 170 7.45 -15.80 12.64
N ILE A 171 7.08 -14.65 12.09
CA ILE A 171 7.67 -14.20 10.81
C ILE A 171 9.09 -13.67 10.95
N PHE A 172 9.51 -13.24 12.14
CA PHE A 172 10.88 -12.78 12.39
C PHE A 172 11.91 -13.91 12.35
N THR A 173 11.49 -15.15 12.57
CA THR A 173 12.36 -16.33 12.47
C THR A 173 12.62 -16.75 11.02
N LEU A 174 11.92 -16.18 10.04
CA LEU A 174 12.05 -16.54 8.64
C LEU A 174 13.35 -16.02 8.04
N ASP A 175 14.03 -16.87 7.26
CA ASP A 175 15.22 -16.48 6.48
C ASP A 175 14.92 -15.39 5.45
N LYS A 176 13.70 -15.39 4.89
CA LYS A 176 13.21 -14.40 3.93
C LYS A 176 11.74 -14.11 4.15
N TRP A 177 11.32 -12.85 3.96
CA TRP A 177 9.89 -12.50 3.98
C TRP A 177 9.09 -13.25 2.93
N THR A 178 9.63 -13.40 1.73
CA THR A 178 9.05 -14.20 0.63
C THR A 178 10.18 -14.83 -0.15
N ASN A 179 9.90 -15.89 -0.90
CA ASN A 179 10.93 -16.56 -1.70
C ASN A 179 11.52 -15.64 -2.79
N GLN A 180 10.77 -14.61 -3.20
CA GLN A 180 11.18 -13.63 -4.21
C GLN A 180 12.09 -12.53 -3.63
N CYS A 181 12.31 -12.47 -2.32
CA CYS A 181 13.23 -11.50 -1.72
C CYS A 181 14.68 -11.77 -2.15
N THR A 182 15.35 -10.72 -2.61
CA THR A 182 16.79 -10.69 -2.91
C THR A 182 17.64 -10.67 -1.65
N HIS A 183 17.14 -10.05 -0.58
CA HIS A 183 17.81 -9.98 0.71
C HIS A 183 17.36 -11.11 1.64
N GLU A 184 18.30 -11.68 2.38
CA GLU A 184 18.00 -12.49 3.56
C GLU A 184 17.72 -11.59 4.76
N ASN A 185 16.70 -11.95 5.54
CA ASN A 185 16.24 -11.16 6.69
C ASN A 185 17.35 -11.02 7.74
N ARG A 186 18.13 -12.09 7.97
CA ARG A 186 19.26 -12.10 8.92
C ARG A 186 20.34 -11.05 8.64
N ASN A 187 20.42 -10.56 7.39
CA ASN A 187 21.39 -9.56 6.97
C ASN A 187 20.85 -8.12 7.06
N LEU A 188 19.60 -7.95 7.51
CA LEU A 188 18.96 -6.64 7.67
C LEU A 188 19.09 -6.16 9.12
N SER A 189 19.46 -4.91 9.32
CA SER A 189 19.43 -4.28 10.65
C SER A 189 18.08 -3.61 10.89
N LEU A 190 17.11 -4.37 11.43
CA LEU A 190 15.75 -3.90 11.64
C LEU A 190 15.56 -3.32 13.03
N THR A 191 14.70 -2.33 13.16
CA THR A 191 14.26 -1.80 14.47
C THR A 191 12.75 -1.90 14.59
N LEU A 192 12.29 -2.54 15.68
CA LEU A 192 10.90 -2.71 16.03
C LEU A 192 10.49 -1.71 17.11
N TYR A 193 9.46 -0.92 16.85
CA TYR A 193 8.81 -0.06 17.83
C TYR A 193 7.38 -0.57 18.07
N LEU A 194 6.94 -0.55 19.32
CA LEU A 194 5.61 -1.05 19.72
C LEU A 194 4.90 -0.04 20.61
N ALA A 195 3.57 0.02 20.50
CA ALA A 195 2.75 0.63 21.53
C ALA A 195 2.80 -0.21 22.81
N GLU A 196 2.70 0.47 23.96
CA GLU A 196 2.95 -0.11 25.28
C GLU A 196 2.05 -1.33 25.59
N ASP A 197 0.78 -1.26 25.20
CA ASP A 197 -0.21 -2.30 25.50
C ASP A 197 -0.05 -3.58 24.66
N VAL A 198 0.78 -3.55 23.61
CA VAL A 198 1.07 -4.72 22.75
C VAL A 198 2.50 -5.24 22.87
N VAL A 199 3.35 -4.65 23.73
CA VAL A 199 4.72 -5.15 23.94
C VAL A 199 4.70 -6.61 24.39
N SER A 200 3.79 -6.97 25.31
CA SER A 200 3.58 -8.35 25.79
C SER A 200 3.18 -9.36 24.71
N CYS A 201 2.81 -8.92 23.51
CA CYS A 201 2.49 -9.82 22.40
C CYS A 201 3.74 -10.32 21.65
N VAL A 202 4.91 -9.72 21.89
CA VAL A 202 6.18 -10.08 21.26
C VAL A 202 7.14 -10.56 22.34
N ASP A 203 7.85 -11.65 22.07
CA ASP A 203 8.95 -12.09 22.91
C ASP A 203 10.20 -11.24 22.63
N ILE A 204 10.22 -10.03 23.20
CA ILE A 204 11.30 -9.06 22.99
C ILE A 204 12.67 -9.55 23.51
N PHE A 205 12.68 -10.55 24.39
CA PHE A 205 13.92 -11.10 24.95
C PHE A 205 14.55 -12.16 24.04
N ASN A 206 13.76 -12.78 23.17
CA ASN A 206 14.21 -13.81 22.22
C ASN A 206 14.09 -13.34 20.75
N LEU A 207 14.23 -12.04 20.51
CA LEU A 207 14.29 -11.52 19.14
C LEU A 207 15.55 -12.02 18.41
N PRO A 208 15.46 -12.30 17.10
CA PRO A 208 16.63 -12.55 16.28
C PRO A 208 17.64 -11.40 16.37
N SER A 209 18.94 -11.72 16.34
CA SER A 209 20.03 -10.73 16.50
C SER A 209 20.00 -9.55 15.51
N ASN A 210 19.34 -9.73 14.37
CA ASN A 210 19.18 -8.72 13.33
C ASN A 210 17.99 -7.77 13.58
N ILE A 211 17.24 -7.96 14.67
CA ILE A 211 16.09 -7.13 15.06
C ILE A 211 16.33 -6.55 16.45
N THR A 212 16.35 -5.22 16.53
CA THR A 212 16.44 -4.50 17.80
C THR A 212 15.07 -3.99 18.22
N TYR A 213 14.71 -4.14 19.50
CA TYR A 213 13.55 -3.46 20.07
C TYR A 213 13.91 -2.00 20.40
N GLY A 214 13.33 -1.06 19.66
CA GLY A 214 13.59 0.38 19.78
C GLY A 214 12.71 1.11 20.80
N GLY A 215 11.83 0.40 21.53
CA GLY A 215 10.94 1.00 22.53
C GLY A 215 9.59 1.44 21.98
N LYS A 216 9.12 2.61 22.43
CA LYS A 216 7.81 3.17 22.07
C LYS A 216 7.81 3.70 20.62
N ILE A 217 6.63 3.80 20.02
CA ILE A 217 6.45 4.42 18.70
C ILE A 217 7.03 5.84 18.72
N PRO A 218 7.96 6.20 17.81
CA PRO A 218 8.50 7.55 17.74
C PRO A 218 7.41 8.60 17.47
N SER A 219 7.59 9.80 18.01
CA SER A 219 6.76 10.95 17.63
C SER A 219 7.16 11.44 16.23
N PHE A 220 6.18 11.76 15.38
CA PHE A 220 6.42 12.27 14.02
C PHE A 220 5.79 13.65 13.79
#